data_AF-A0A947BW93-F1
#
_entry.id   AF-A0A947BW93-F1
#
_cell.length_a   1.000
_cell.length_b   1.000
_cell.length_c   1.000
_cell.angle_alpha   90.00
_cell.angle_beta   90.00
_cell.angle_gamma   90.00
#
_symmetry.space_group_name_H-M   'P 1'
#
loop_
_entity.id
_entity.type
_entity.pdbx_description
1 polymer ?
#
loop_
_entity_poly.entity_id
_entity_poly.type
_entity_poly.pdbx_seq_one_letter_code
_entity_poly.pdbx_strand_id
1 'polypeptide(L)'
;MSILFYVLAFLACIGTAAGGAWTMRWYIERSRDVPEREDPRDAQIRDLLAQVRMMKNDMARNQAAAEEATEHVDLAHERIHDLTKRMIKLANLTASTESDLKEAKASQDLMHDKLSVANRQLDTLKTRNQELEVELSVAKETDLLEPAANLLDDDENDDDIEKLASLPTPKVDETTPSLLHSLTAELDRWKRHCHVLGDELKLQRERLAQMGETTDNDENPFDSIDELTDIRGIGNVIARKLHQLGIYRYRELAGLTGDDRERAQMLIPDFERRLKRDRWQDQARDLHFDKYQETL
;
A
#
# COMPACT_ATOMS: atom_id res chain seq x y z
N MET A 1 -37.07 114.89 -30.37
CA MET A 1 -38.16 114.04 -29.83
C MET A 1 -37.71 112.60 -29.50
N SER A 2 -36.54 112.11 -29.92
CA SER A 2 -36.24 110.66 -29.79
C SER A 2 -35.61 110.21 -28.46
N ILE A 3 -34.74 111.01 -27.82
CA ILE A 3 -33.97 110.54 -26.65
C ILE A 3 -34.83 110.38 -25.39
N LEU A 4 -35.78 111.30 -25.16
CA LEU A 4 -36.62 111.29 -23.96
C LEU A 4 -37.55 110.06 -23.89
N PHE A 5 -37.97 109.54 -25.05
CA PHE A 5 -38.82 108.35 -25.13
C PHE A 5 -38.05 107.07 -24.77
N TYR A 6 -36.80 106.94 -25.20
CA TYR A 6 -35.96 105.80 -24.82
C TYR A 6 -35.62 105.79 -23.33
N VAL A 7 -35.39 106.95 -22.71
CA VAL A 7 -35.14 107.04 -21.27
C VAL A 7 -36.38 106.63 -20.47
N LEU A 8 -37.57 107.08 -20.87
CA LEU A 8 -38.82 106.69 -20.22
C LEU A 8 -39.13 105.20 -20.38
N ALA A 9 -38.91 104.63 -21.57
CA ALA A 9 -39.09 103.20 -21.80
C ALA A 9 -38.11 102.36 -20.96
N PHE A 10 -36.85 102.82 -20.82
CA PHE A 10 -35.85 102.12 -20.02
C PHE A 10 -36.20 102.13 -18.52
N LEU A 11 -36.68 103.26 -18.00
CA LEU A 11 -37.15 103.35 -16.61
C LEU A 11 -38.39 102.47 -16.34
N ALA A 12 -39.31 102.36 -17.31
CA ALA A 12 -40.47 101.48 -17.20
C ALA A 12 -40.09 99.99 -17.20
N CYS A 13 -39.11 99.59 -18.01
CA CYS A 13 -38.57 98.22 -18.00
C CYS A 13 -37.87 97.87 -16.68
N ILE A 14 -37.09 98.79 -16.11
CA ILE A 14 -36.43 98.53 -14.82
C ILE A 14 -37.46 98.41 -13.69
N GLY A 15 -38.48 99.27 -13.66
CA GLY A 15 -39.52 99.24 -12.64
C GLY A 15 -40.32 97.93 -12.64
N THR A 16 -40.67 97.43 -13.83
CA THR A 16 -41.41 96.15 -13.98
C THR A 16 -40.55 94.93 -13.64
N ALA A 17 -39.27 94.92 -14.02
CA ALA A 17 -38.35 93.85 -13.66
C ALA A 17 -38.09 93.78 -12.14
N ALA A 18 -37.90 94.92 -11.49
CA ALA A 18 -37.70 94.98 -10.04
C ALA A 18 -38.96 94.58 -9.26
N GLY A 19 -40.14 95.03 -9.71
CA GLY A 19 -41.42 94.65 -9.12
C GLY A 19 -41.70 93.14 -9.23
N GLY A 20 -41.43 92.53 -10.39
CA GLY A 20 -41.58 91.09 -10.59
C GLY A 20 -40.63 90.26 -9.70
N ALA A 21 -39.38 90.70 -9.56
CA ALA A 21 -38.40 90.02 -8.69
C ALA A 21 -38.79 90.12 -7.20
N TRP A 22 -39.32 91.27 -6.77
CA TRP A 22 -39.72 91.49 -5.38
C TRP A 22 -40.95 90.67 -4.98
N THR A 23 -41.96 90.58 -5.86
CA THR A 23 -43.16 89.78 -5.58
C THR A 23 -42.89 88.28 -5.60
N MET A 24 -42.03 87.82 -6.51
CA MET A 24 -41.63 86.41 -6.56
C MET A 24 -40.83 86.00 -5.32
N ARG A 25 -39.92 86.87 -4.84
CA ARG A 25 -39.24 86.66 -3.56
C ARG A 25 -40.20 86.65 -2.38
N TRP A 26 -41.11 87.62 -2.30
CA TRP A 26 -42.10 87.69 -1.22
C TRP A 26 -43.01 86.45 -1.18
N TYR A 27 -43.43 85.95 -2.34
CA TYR A 27 -44.21 84.73 -2.44
C TYR A 27 -43.43 83.52 -1.94
N ILE A 28 -42.17 83.35 -2.38
CA ILE A 28 -41.29 82.26 -1.94
C ILE A 28 -41.06 82.32 -0.42
N GLU A 29 -40.78 83.51 0.10
CA GLU A 29 -40.49 83.74 1.52
C GLU A 29 -41.72 83.47 2.39
N ARG A 30 -42.93 83.81 1.91
CA ARG A 30 -44.19 83.51 2.61
C ARG A 30 -44.66 82.06 2.49
N SER A 31 -44.33 81.39 1.37
CA SER A 31 -44.63 79.97 1.18
C SER A 31 -43.64 79.03 1.90
N ARG A 32 -42.57 79.57 2.49
CA ARG A 32 -41.56 78.79 3.20
C ARG A 32 -41.97 78.37 4.62
N ASP A 33 -42.88 79.10 5.24
CA ASP A 33 -43.24 78.94 6.66
C ASP A 33 -44.64 78.35 6.88
N VAL A 34 -44.93 77.21 6.25
CA VAL A 34 -45.94 76.28 6.78
C VAL A 34 -45.27 74.95 7.07
N PRO A 35 -44.55 74.81 8.19
CA PRO A 35 -44.26 73.48 8.71
C PRO A 35 -45.60 72.89 9.15
N GLU A 36 -46.14 71.97 8.35
CA GLU A 36 -47.23 71.09 8.81
C GLU A 36 -46.78 70.47 10.12
N ARG A 37 -47.44 70.86 11.21
CA ARG A 37 -47.18 70.33 12.55
C ARG A 37 -47.72 68.91 12.54
N GLU A 38 -46.91 67.95 12.08
CA GLU A 38 -47.26 66.53 12.02
C GLU A 38 -47.79 66.08 13.39
N ASP A 39 -48.93 65.37 13.40
CA ASP A 39 -49.54 64.87 14.62
C ASP A 39 -48.54 63.91 15.31
N PRO A 40 -48.25 64.07 16.61
CA PRO A 40 -47.30 63.21 17.32
C PRO A 40 -47.61 61.71 17.20
N ARG A 41 -48.88 61.35 16.95
CA ARG A 41 -49.29 59.96 16.73
C ARG A 41 -48.78 59.41 15.40
N ASP A 42 -48.74 60.21 14.35
CA ASP A 42 -48.26 59.78 13.03
C ASP A 42 -46.73 59.59 13.04
N ALA A 43 -46.02 60.42 13.80
CA ALA A 43 -44.59 60.22 14.05
C ALA A 43 -44.32 58.90 14.78
N GLN A 44 -45.10 58.58 15.82
CA GLN A 44 -45.00 57.30 16.54
C GLN A 44 -45.35 56.10 15.64
N ILE A 45 -46.37 56.22 14.78
CA ILE A 45 -46.73 55.16 13.84
C ILE A 45 -45.59 54.89 12.85
N ARG A 46 -44.94 55.93 12.31
CA ARG A 46 -43.77 55.75 11.42
C ARG A 46 -42.60 55.10 12.14
N ASP A 47 -42.32 55.51 13.37
CA ASP A 47 -41.25 54.92 14.16
C ASP A 47 -41.54 53.45 14.49
N LEU A 48 -42.77 53.12 14.93
CA LEU A 48 -43.20 51.73 15.15
C LEU A 48 -43.14 50.89 13.88
N LEU A 49 -43.54 51.43 12.73
CA LEU A 49 -43.42 50.73 11.44
C LEU A 49 -41.96 50.50 11.05
N ALA A 50 -41.08 51.47 11.33
CA ALA A 50 -39.65 51.31 11.12
C ALA A 50 -39.07 50.24 12.04
N GLN A 51 -39.45 50.23 13.32
CA GLN A 51 -39.06 49.19 14.28
C GLN A 51 -39.55 47.80 13.85
N VAL A 52 -40.82 47.66 13.46
CA VAL A 52 -41.37 46.39 12.97
C VAL A 52 -40.66 45.93 11.70
N ARG A 53 -40.34 46.86 10.78
CA ARG A 53 -39.56 46.53 9.58
C ARG A 53 -38.14 46.08 9.93
N MET A 54 -37.48 46.73 10.88
CA MET A 54 -36.16 46.32 11.37
C MET A 54 -36.21 44.94 12.03
N MET A 55 -37.15 44.70 12.95
CA MET A 55 -37.34 43.39 13.57
C MET A 55 -37.64 42.29 12.55
N LYS A 56 -38.44 42.57 11.51
CA LYS A 56 -38.71 41.61 10.43
C LYS A 56 -37.45 41.28 9.63
N ASN A 57 -36.64 42.30 9.32
CA ASN A 57 -35.37 42.10 8.60
C ASN A 57 -34.37 41.31 9.46
N ASP A 58 -34.31 41.57 10.76
CA ASP A 58 -33.45 40.84 11.69
C ASP A 58 -33.94 39.40 11.90
N MET A 59 -35.25 39.19 11.98
CA MET A 59 -35.83 37.84 12.00
C MET A 59 -35.50 37.07 10.72
N ALA A 60 -35.60 37.70 9.55
CA ALA A 60 -35.24 37.07 8.27
C ALA A 60 -33.75 36.74 8.19
N ARG A 61 -32.87 37.63 8.68
CA ARG A 61 -31.43 37.37 8.79
C ARG A 61 -31.12 36.21 9.74
N ASN A 62 -31.77 36.18 10.90
CA ASN A 62 -31.58 35.12 11.89
C ASN A 62 -32.11 33.78 11.37
N GLN A 63 -33.20 33.77 10.60
CA GLN A 63 -33.69 32.57 9.92
C GLN A 63 -32.69 32.05 8.89
N ALA A 64 -32.18 32.92 8.02
CA ALA A 64 -31.16 32.54 7.04
C ALA A 64 -29.88 32.00 7.71
N ALA A 65 -29.42 32.64 8.79
CA ALA A 65 -28.27 32.17 9.56
C ALA A 65 -28.54 30.82 10.25
N ALA A 66 -29.77 30.57 10.69
CA ALA A 66 -30.16 29.29 11.28
C ALA A 66 -30.20 28.17 10.22
N GLU A 67 -30.71 28.46 9.01
CA GLU A 67 -30.70 27.52 7.88
C GLU A 67 -29.26 27.15 7.49
N GLU A 68 -28.37 28.13 7.31
CA GLU A 68 -26.95 27.91 7.03
C GLU A 68 -26.28 27.07 8.14
N ALA A 69 -26.58 27.35 9.41
CA ALA A 69 -26.06 26.56 10.53
C ALA A 69 -26.55 25.10 10.50
N THR A 70 -27.81 24.85 10.12
CA THR A 70 -28.32 23.48 9.98
C THR A 70 -27.64 22.72 8.84
N GLU A 71 -27.40 23.38 7.70
CA GLU A 71 -26.66 22.78 6.58
C GLU A 71 -25.23 22.40 6.98
N HIS A 72 -24.54 23.27 7.72
CA HIS A 72 -23.21 22.97 8.24
C HIS A 72 -23.22 21.78 9.21
N VAL A 73 -24.25 21.68 10.05
CA VAL A 73 -24.42 20.56 10.98
C VAL A 73 -24.67 19.27 10.20
N ASP A 74 -25.51 19.27 9.17
CA ASP A 74 -25.77 18.09 8.34
C ASP A 74 -24.51 17.61 7.60
N LEU A 75 -23.76 18.55 7.01
CA LEU A 75 -22.48 18.24 6.37
C LEU A 75 -21.46 17.67 7.37
N ALA A 76 -21.42 18.21 8.60
CA ALA A 76 -20.57 17.69 9.66
C ALA A 76 -20.97 16.26 10.07
N HIS A 77 -22.27 15.96 10.17
CA HIS A 77 -22.76 14.62 10.46
C HIS A 77 -22.38 13.62 9.36
N GLU A 78 -22.54 13.98 8.09
CA GLU A 78 -22.12 13.14 6.96
C GLU A 78 -20.61 12.86 7.03
N ARG A 79 -19.80 13.88 7.31
CA ARG A 79 -18.36 13.73 7.44
C ARG A 79 -17.96 12.82 8.60
N ILE A 80 -18.61 12.97 9.75
CA ILE A 80 -18.39 12.11 10.92
C ILE A 80 -18.75 10.67 10.58
N HIS A 81 -19.88 10.44 9.92
CA HIS A 81 -20.31 9.12 9.51
C HIS A 81 -19.36 8.44 8.51
N ASP A 82 -18.80 9.21 7.56
CA ASP A 82 -17.76 8.71 6.67
C ASP A 82 -16.47 8.35 7.41
N LEU A 83 -16.07 9.17 8.38
CA LEU A 83 -14.91 8.88 9.22
C LEU A 83 -15.13 7.62 10.07
N THR A 84 -16.30 7.43 10.66
CA THR A 84 -16.60 6.22 11.46
C THR A 84 -16.58 4.97 10.58
N LYS A 85 -17.13 5.02 9.36
CA LYS A 85 -17.02 3.92 8.39
C LYS A 85 -15.57 3.57 8.07
N ARG A 86 -14.73 4.59 7.83
CA ARG A 86 -13.29 4.38 7.59
C ARG A 86 -12.60 3.79 8.81
N MET A 87 -12.93 4.26 10.02
CA MET A 87 -12.38 3.71 11.26
C MET A 87 -12.73 2.24 11.44
N ILE A 88 -13.99 1.84 11.17
CA ILE A 88 -14.40 0.43 11.23
C ILE A 88 -13.63 -0.40 10.20
N LYS A 89 -13.49 0.09 8.97
CA LYS A 89 -12.71 -0.60 7.92
C LYS A 89 -11.25 -0.78 8.35
N LEU A 90 -10.62 0.27 8.90
CA LEU A 90 -9.26 0.20 9.40
C LEU A 90 -9.14 -0.76 10.59
N ALA A 91 -10.09 -0.76 11.52
CA ALA A 91 -10.11 -1.68 12.65
C ALA A 91 -10.16 -3.15 12.20
N ASN A 92 -11.01 -3.47 11.23
CA ASN A 92 -11.09 -4.82 10.66
C ASN A 92 -9.79 -5.22 9.95
N LEU A 93 -9.20 -4.30 9.19
CA LEU A 93 -7.89 -4.53 8.56
C LEU A 93 -6.80 -4.79 9.60
N THR A 94 -6.75 -4.00 10.67
CA THR A 94 -5.76 -4.21 11.74
C THR A 94 -5.95 -5.56 12.43
N ALA A 95 -7.19 -5.97 12.68
CA ALA A 95 -7.49 -7.27 13.27
C ALA A 95 -7.05 -8.43 12.36
N SER A 96 -7.27 -8.32 11.04
CA SER A 96 -6.76 -9.29 10.06
C SER A 96 -5.24 -9.37 10.11
N THR A 97 -4.55 -8.22 10.02
CA THR A 97 -3.08 -8.19 10.03
C THR A 97 -2.49 -8.71 11.34
N GLU A 98 -3.19 -8.54 12.48
CA GLU A 98 -2.76 -9.10 13.76
C GLU A 98 -2.88 -10.63 13.77
N SER A 99 -3.94 -11.18 13.17
CA SER A 99 -4.10 -12.63 12.99
C SER A 99 -2.99 -13.18 12.09
N ASP A 100 -2.77 -12.55 10.93
CA ASP A 100 -1.73 -12.96 9.97
C ASP A 100 -0.33 -12.91 10.62
N LEU A 101 -0.07 -11.91 11.45
CA LEU A 101 1.19 -11.79 12.18
C LEU A 101 1.35 -12.86 13.27
N LYS A 102 0.26 -13.28 13.92
CA LYS A 102 0.30 -14.41 14.87
C LYS A 102 0.59 -15.72 14.15
N GLU A 103 -0.03 -15.95 12.99
CA GLU A 103 0.23 -17.13 12.16
C GLU A 103 1.66 -17.15 11.63
N ALA A 104 2.17 -16.02 11.14
CA ALA A 104 3.54 -15.88 10.70
C ALA A 104 4.55 -16.16 11.82
N LYS A 105 4.30 -15.65 13.04
CA LYS A 105 5.13 -15.95 14.22
C LYS A 105 5.11 -17.43 14.59
N ALA A 106 3.93 -18.06 14.61
CA ALA A 106 3.83 -19.49 14.87
C ALA A 106 4.60 -20.32 13.82
N SER A 107 4.54 -19.91 12.54
CA SER A 107 5.34 -20.54 11.48
C SER A 107 6.84 -20.34 11.66
N GLN A 108 7.26 -19.16 12.13
CA GLN A 108 8.66 -18.85 12.43
C GLN A 108 9.19 -19.71 13.58
N ASP A 109 8.43 -19.84 14.67
CA ASP A 109 8.80 -20.66 15.82
C ASP A 109 8.95 -22.14 15.41
N LEU A 110 8.00 -22.65 14.61
CA LEU A 110 8.09 -24.00 14.04
C LEU A 110 9.34 -24.20 13.18
N MET A 111 9.70 -23.21 12.36
CA MET A 111 10.92 -23.26 11.55
C MET A 111 12.18 -23.22 12.43
N HIS A 112 12.16 -22.45 13.52
CA HIS A 112 13.25 -22.41 14.48
C HIS A 112 13.45 -23.77 15.16
N ASP A 113 12.35 -24.42 15.57
CA ASP A 113 12.38 -25.75 16.15
C ASP A 113 12.92 -26.79 15.15
N LYS A 114 12.45 -26.76 13.89
CA LYS A 114 12.96 -27.62 12.82
C LYS A 114 14.46 -27.42 12.58
N LEU A 115 14.93 -26.17 12.57
CA LEU A 115 16.35 -25.85 12.43
C LEU A 115 17.14 -26.39 13.63
N SER A 116 16.62 -26.29 14.84
CA SER A 116 17.26 -26.85 16.05
C SER A 116 17.42 -28.37 15.97
N VAL A 117 16.40 -29.07 15.46
CA VAL A 117 16.44 -30.52 15.26
C VAL A 117 17.43 -30.89 14.17
N ALA A 118 17.41 -30.19 13.03
CA ALA A 118 18.35 -30.41 11.95
C ALA A 118 19.81 -30.19 12.39
N ASN A 119 20.07 -29.17 13.21
CA ASN A 119 21.41 -28.93 13.78
C ASN A 119 21.85 -30.08 14.69
N ARG A 120 20.96 -30.58 15.56
CA ARG A 120 21.27 -31.76 16.40
C ARG A 120 21.59 -32.98 15.54
N GLN A 121 20.80 -33.22 14.49
CA GLN A 121 21.05 -34.32 13.54
C GLN A 121 22.40 -34.16 12.85
N LEU A 122 22.73 -32.94 12.41
CA LEU A 122 24.00 -32.63 11.80
C LEU A 122 25.18 -32.87 12.75
N ASP A 123 25.04 -32.54 14.04
CA ASP A 123 26.05 -32.84 15.05
C ASP A 123 26.20 -34.34 15.28
N THR A 124 25.10 -35.11 15.33
CA THR A 124 25.18 -36.58 15.43
C THR A 124 25.82 -37.24 14.19
N LEU A 125 25.58 -36.68 13.00
CA LEU A 125 26.21 -37.16 11.77
C LEU A 125 27.70 -36.80 11.71
N LYS A 126 28.09 -35.65 12.28
CA LYS A 126 29.50 -35.28 12.44
C LYS A 126 30.22 -36.22 13.39
N THR A 127 29.64 -36.52 14.57
CA THR A 127 30.25 -37.47 15.51
C THR A 127 30.36 -38.86 14.90
N ARG A 128 29.35 -39.33 14.18
CA ARG A 128 29.42 -40.63 13.50
C ARG A 128 30.47 -40.68 12.39
N ASN A 129 30.64 -39.59 11.64
CA ASN A 129 31.74 -39.51 10.67
C ASN A 129 33.11 -39.57 11.36
N GLN A 130 33.29 -38.86 12.47
CA GLN A 130 34.53 -38.92 13.25
C GLN A 130 34.80 -40.34 13.78
N GLU A 131 33.79 -41.03 14.29
CA GLU A 131 33.91 -42.44 14.70
C GLU A 131 34.32 -43.34 13.53
N LEU A 132 33.67 -43.20 12.37
CA LEU A 132 33.99 -43.98 11.17
C LEU A 132 35.42 -43.71 10.66
N GLU A 133 35.90 -42.48 10.74
CA GLU A 133 37.28 -42.13 10.41
C GLU A 133 38.27 -42.83 11.36
N VAL A 134 37.95 -42.90 12.66
CA VAL A 134 38.75 -43.63 13.65
C VAL A 134 38.70 -45.14 13.38
N GLU A 135 37.52 -45.72 13.15
CA GLU A 135 37.35 -47.14 12.80
C GLU A 135 38.18 -47.50 11.55
N LEU A 136 38.16 -46.65 10.51
CA LEU A 136 38.99 -46.81 9.31
C LEU A 136 40.49 -46.72 9.62
N SER A 137 40.91 -45.83 10.52
CA SER A 137 42.31 -45.71 10.93
C SER A 137 42.79 -46.96 11.67
N VAL A 138 41.97 -47.50 12.58
CA VAL A 138 42.26 -48.72 13.32
C VAL A 138 42.30 -49.93 12.38
N ALA A 139 41.34 -50.05 11.45
CA ALA A 139 41.32 -51.13 10.47
C ALA A 139 42.58 -51.14 9.58
N LYS A 140 43.08 -49.95 9.18
CA LYS A 140 44.36 -49.82 8.46
C LYS A 140 45.56 -50.21 9.34
N GLU A 141 45.49 -49.95 10.63
CA GLU A 141 46.54 -50.29 11.59
C GLU A 141 46.55 -51.79 11.94
N THR A 142 45.39 -52.46 11.94
CA THR A 142 45.30 -53.93 12.08
C THR A 142 45.82 -54.68 10.85
N ASP A 143 45.73 -54.09 9.65
CA ASP A 143 46.31 -54.63 8.41
C ASP A 143 47.86 -54.57 8.39
N LEU A 144 48.46 -53.79 9.32
CA LEU A 144 49.90 -53.71 9.55
C LEU A 144 50.40 -54.71 10.63
N LEU A 145 49.51 -55.49 11.24
CA LEU A 145 49.81 -56.44 12.31
C LEU A 145 49.69 -57.93 11.91
N GLU A 146 49.99 -58.26 10.65
CA GLU A 146 50.48 -59.61 10.33
C GLU A 146 52.01 -59.67 10.37
N PRO A 147 52.61 -60.21 11.44
CA PRO A 147 53.90 -60.85 11.35
C PRO A 147 53.74 -62.37 11.46
N ALA A 148 54.18 -63.06 10.40
CA ALA A 148 54.69 -64.42 10.41
C ALA A 148 53.68 -65.58 10.66
N ALA A 149 52.88 -65.88 9.64
CA ALA A 149 52.47 -67.26 9.32
C ALA A 149 53.39 -67.89 8.26
N ASN A 150 54.71 -67.65 8.36
CA ASN A 150 55.73 -68.49 7.72
C ASN A 150 56.17 -69.54 8.75
N LEU A 151 55.33 -70.55 8.96
CA LEU A 151 55.69 -71.81 9.60
C LEU A 151 54.55 -72.78 9.32
N LEU A 152 54.67 -73.49 8.21
CA LEU A 152 54.31 -74.90 7.99
C LEU A 152 54.32 -75.11 6.46
N ASP A 153 55.51 -75.33 5.92
CA ASP A 153 55.66 -76.02 4.65
C ASP A 153 55.23 -77.49 4.85
N ASP A 154 54.39 -77.91 3.92
CA ASP A 154 54.15 -79.27 3.42
C ASP A 154 53.66 -80.35 4.41
N ASP A 155 52.34 -80.56 4.39
CA ASP A 155 51.77 -81.90 4.54
C ASP A 155 51.34 -82.38 3.14
N GLU A 156 52.12 -83.29 2.55
CA GLU A 156 51.54 -84.32 1.68
C GLU A 156 50.72 -85.22 2.60
N ASN A 157 49.39 -85.09 2.61
CA ASN A 157 48.47 -86.24 2.68
C ASN A 157 47.01 -85.81 2.46
N ASP A 158 46.35 -86.56 1.58
CA ASP A 158 45.08 -86.27 0.92
C ASP A 158 43.82 -86.69 1.73
N ASP A 159 43.91 -86.74 3.07
CA ASP A 159 42.90 -87.43 3.91
C ASP A 159 42.09 -86.53 4.88
N ASP A 160 42.30 -85.21 4.93
CA ASP A 160 41.64 -84.36 5.95
C ASP A 160 40.33 -83.68 5.52
N ILE A 161 39.86 -83.87 4.28
CA ILE A 161 38.59 -83.27 3.81
C ILE A 161 37.36 -83.89 4.51
N GLU A 162 37.47 -85.10 5.05
CA GLU A 162 36.34 -85.78 5.71
C GLU A 162 36.14 -85.39 7.19
N LYS A 163 37.07 -84.63 7.80
CA LYS A 163 36.95 -84.16 9.19
C LYS A 163 36.35 -82.76 9.34
N LEU A 164 36.38 -81.93 8.30
CA LEU A 164 35.79 -80.58 8.34
C LEU A 164 34.25 -80.57 8.37
N ALA A 165 33.59 -81.67 7.98
CA ALA A 165 32.13 -81.80 8.05
C ALA A 165 31.59 -82.14 9.45
N SER A 166 32.47 -82.36 10.44
CA SER A 166 32.10 -82.82 11.79
C SER A 166 32.29 -81.80 12.91
N LEU A 167 32.69 -80.56 12.58
CA LEU A 167 32.77 -79.48 13.56
C LEU A 167 31.37 -78.91 13.86
N PRO A 168 30.98 -78.74 15.13
CA PRO A 168 29.71 -78.10 15.47
C PRO A 168 29.73 -76.67 14.96
N THR A 169 28.90 -76.37 13.95
CA THR A 169 28.62 -74.99 13.55
C THR A 169 28.06 -74.26 14.77
N PRO A 170 28.61 -73.09 15.16
CA PRO A 170 28.02 -72.32 16.24
C PRO A 170 26.56 -72.04 15.88
N LYS A 171 25.64 -72.53 16.71
CA LYS A 171 24.22 -72.18 16.61
C LYS A 171 24.14 -70.66 16.78
N VAL A 172 23.89 -69.98 15.67
CA VAL A 172 23.51 -68.58 15.68
C VAL A 172 22.10 -68.56 16.25
N ASP A 173 21.97 -68.14 17.50
CA ASP A 173 20.69 -68.05 18.19
C ASP A 173 19.73 -67.16 17.38
N GLU A 174 18.59 -67.73 16.99
CA GLU A 174 17.50 -67.12 16.19
C GLU A 174 16.78 -65.94 16.88
N THR A 175 17.36 -65.34 17.91
CA THR A 175 16.68 -64.38 18.81
C THR A 175 17.15 -62.94 18.69
N THR A 176 18.10 -62.62 17.82
CA THR A 176 18.32 -61.22 17.41
C THR A 176 17.54 -60.96 16.13
N PRO A 177 16.44 -60.18 16.14
CA PRO A 177 15.86 -59.71 14.89
C PRO A 177 16.97 -58.93 14.19
N SER A 178 17.49 -59.54 13.12
CA SER A 178 18.73 -59.14 12.48
C SER A 178 18.69 -57.67 12.08
N LEU A 179 19.85 -57.01 12.15
CA LEU A 179 20.07 -55.63 11.72
C LEU A 179 19.55 -55.39 10.28
N LEU A 180 19.49 -56.46 9.46
CA LEU A 180 18.81 -56.50 8.17
C LEU A 180 17.30 -56.24 8.28
N HIS A 181 16.58 -56.88 9.20
CA HIS A 181 15.15 -56.65 9.39
C HIS A 181 14.86 -55.21 9.85
N SER A 182 15.68 -54.65 10.75
CA SER A 182 15.52 -53.24 11.17
C SER A 182 15.81 -52.26 10.03
N LEU A 183 16.88 -52.48 9.26
CA LEU A 183 17.19 -51.67 8.08
C LEU A 183 16.10 -51.78 7.00
N THR A 184 15.55 -52.98 6.76
CA THR A 184 14.44 -53.14 5.80
C THR A 184 13.17 -52.43 6.27
N ALA A 185 12.86 -52.48 7.57
CA ALA A 185 11.72 -51.76 8.14
C ALA A 185 11.90 -50.24 8.08
N GLU A 186 13.12 -49.73 8.29
CA GLU A 186 13.44 -48.31 8.14
C GLU A 186 13.35 -47.86 6.68
N LEU A 187 13.81 -48.69 5.74
CA LEU A 187 13.75 -48.41 4.31
C LEU A 187 12.29 -48.39 3.81
N ASP A 188 11.44 -49.29 4.29
CA ASP A 188 10.00 -49.30 3.99
C ASP A 188 9.24 -48.16 4.68
N ARG A 189 9.73 -47.68 5.82
CA ARG A 189 9.22 -46.47 6.47
C ARG A 189 9.57 -45.22 5.66
N TRP A 190 10.80 -45.11 5.17
CA TRP A 190 11.24 -44.01 4.30
C TRP A 190 10.51 -43.98 2.97
N LYS A 191 10.30 -45.13 2.32
CA LYS A 191 9.51 -45.23 1.09
C LYS A 191 8.08 -44.70 1.28
N ARG A 192 7.42 -45.08 2.38
CA ARG A 192 6.09 -44.56 2.72
C ARG A 192 6.11 -43.06 2.97
N HIS A 193 7.14 -42.55 3.64
CA HIS A 193 7.29 -41.11 3.87
C HIS A 193 7.46 -40.32 2.57
N CYS A 194 8.31 -40.80 1.65
CA CYS A 194 8.47 -40.19 0.33
C CYS A 194 7.18 -40.25 -0.50
N HIS A 195 6.39 -41.32 -0.37
CA HIS A 195 5.10 -41.44 -1.05
C HIS A 195 4.09 -40.40 -0.53
N VAL A 196 3.96 -40.27 0.81
CA VAL A 196 3.08 -39.26 1.45
C VAL A 196 3.51 -37.84 1.07
N LEU A 197 4.80 -37.54 1.02
CA LEU A 197 5.29 -36.24 0.56
C LEU A 197 4.98 -35.99 -0.93
N GLY A 198 5.02 -37.02 -1.76
CA GLY A 198 4.62 -36.95 -3.16
C GLY A 198 3.13 -36.66 -3.34
N ASP A 199 2.28 -37.34 -2.56
CA ASP A 199 0.83 -37.12 -2.56
C ASP A 199 0.47 -35.73 -2.05
N GLU A 200 1.12 -35.26 -0.97
CA GLU A 200 0.94 -33.90 -0.44
C GLU A 200 1.36 -32.84 -1.46
N LEU A 201 2.48 -33.01 -2.16
CA LEU A 201 2.91 -32.08 -3.21
C LEU A 201 1.93 -32.05 -4.39
N LYS A 202 1.35 -33.20 -4.75
CA LYS A 202 0.33 -33.29 -5.79
C LYS A 202 -0.94 -32.56 -5.37
N LEU A 203 -1.37 -32.75 -4.12
CA LEU A 203 -2.54 -32.09 -3.55
C LEU A 203 -2.35 -30.57 -3.43
N GLN A 204 -1.13 -30.11 -3.08
CA GLN A 204 -0.79 -28.69 -3.07
C GLN A 204 -0.80 -28.09 -4.47
N ARG A 205 -0.26 -28.78 -5.48
CA ARG A 205 -0.35 -28.35 -6.89
C ARG A 205 -1.80 -28.26 -7.37
N GLU A 206 -2.62 -29.23 -7.02
CA GLU A 206 -4.03 -29.26 -7.42
C GLU A 206 -4.85 -28.18 -6.70
N ARG A 207 -4.54 -27.90 -5.43
CA ARG A 207 -5.11 -26.77 -4.68
C ARG A 207 -4.67 -25.42 -5.24
N LEU A 208 -3.42 -25.29 -5.68
CA LEU A 208 -2.92 -24.09 -6.38
C LEU A 208 -3.59 -23.92 -7.75
N ALA A 209 -3.83 -25.02 -8.48
CA ALA A 209 -4.56 -24.97 -9.75
C ALA A 209 -6.03 -24.52 -9.53
N GLN A 210 -6.71 -25.05 -8.51
CA GLN A 210 -8.07 -24.64 -8.14
C GLN A 210 -8.15 -23.20 -7.61
N MET A 211 -7.10 -22.71 -6.92
CA MET A 211 -7.00 -21.30 -6.55
C MET A 211 -6.75 -20.39 -7.75
N GLY A 212 -6.07 -20.87 -8.81
CA GLY A 212 -5.84 -20.11 -10.04
C GLY A 212 -7.08 -19.98 -10.94
N GLU A 213 -8.07 -20.86 -10.78
CA GLU A 213 -9.28 -20.89 -11.60
C GLU A 213 -10.44 -20.06 -11.03
N THR A 214 -10.29 -19.53 -9.81
CA THR A 214 -11.28 -18.61 -9.20
C THR A 214 -10.92 -17.12 -9.37
N THR A 215 -9.78 -16.83 -10.02
CA THR A 215 -9.36 -15.47 -10.41
C THR A 215 -9.48 -15.26 -11.92
N ASP A 216 -10.62 -15.61 -12.52
CA ASP A 216 -11.03 -15.06 -13.81
C ASP A 216 -11.59 -13.65 -13.59
N ASN A 217 -10.68 -12.68 -13.43
CA ASN A 217 -10.79 -11.29 -13.91
C ASN A 217 -9.57 -10.49 -13.41
N ASP A 218 -8.91 -9.85 -14.38
CA ASP A 218 -7.73 -8.99 -14.33
C ASP A 218 -6.35 -9.65 -14.12
N GLU A 219 -5.64 -9.74 -15.25
CA GLU A 219 -4.19 -9.70 -15.44
C GLU A 219 -3.31 -10.08 -14.25
N ASN A 220 -2.71 -11.28 -14.31
CA ASN A 220 -1.57 -11.69 -13.49
C ASN A 220 -0.52 -10.55 -13.41
N PRO A 221 -0.38 -9.85 -12.26
CA PRO A 221 0.49 -8.66 -12.16
C PRO A 221 2.00 -8.96 -12.20
N PHE A 222 2.39 -10.24 -12.21
CA PHE A 222 3.79 -10.66 -12.08
C PHE A 222 4.43 -11.14 -13.37
N ASP A 223 3.67 -11.28 -14.47
CA ASP A 223 4.20 -11.76 -15.75
C ASP A 223 4.70 -10.62 -16.67
N SER A 224 4.61 -9.36 -16.23
CA SER A 224 4.95 -8.18 -17.05
C SER A 224 5.75 -7.12 -16.28
N ILE A 225 6.80 -7.52 -15.55
CA ILE A 225 7.77 -6.55 -15.03
C ILE A 225 8.63 -6.05 -16.21
N ASP A 226 8.63 -4.74 -16.45
CA ASP A 226 9.43 -4.12 -17.50
C ASP A 226 10.81 -3.70 -16.96
N GLU A 227 11.84 -3.77 -17.81
CA GLU A 227 13.19 -3.33 -17.46
C GLU A 227 13.30 -1.80 -17.56
N LEU A 228 12.88 -1.09 -16.50
CA LEU A 228 12.95 0.39 -16.45
C LEU A 228 14.36 0.98 -16.67
N THR A 229 15.41 0.14 -16.64
CA THR A 229 16.80 0.49 -16.98
C THR A 229 17.01 0.83 -18.46
N ASP A 230 16.10 0.45 -19.34
CA ASP A 230 16.17 0.78 -20.77
C ASP A 230 15.96 2.28 -21.03
N ILE A 231 15.32 2.99 -20.09
CA ILE A 231 15.07 4.42 -20.17
C ILE A 231 16.34 5.19 -19.82
N ARG A 232 16.76 6.08 -20.72
CA ARG A 232 17.97 6.86 -20.55
C ARG A 232 17.88 7.74 -19.29
N GLY A 233 18.82 7.56 -18.37
CA GLY A 233 18.88 8.29 -17.10
C GLY A 233 18.33 7.52 -15.89
N ILE A 234 17.66 6.38 -16.11
CA ILE A 234 17.25 5.45 -15.07
C ILE A 234 18.31 4.35 -14.94
N GLY A 235 19.17 4.46 -13.92
CA GLY A 235 20.10 3.37 -13.56
C GLY A 235 19.48 2.38 -12.58
N ASN A 236 20.13 1.24 -12.34
CA ASN A 236 19.66 0.17 -11.43
C ASN A 236 19.21 0.68 -10.05
N VAL A 237 19.88 1.70 -9.50
CA VAL A 237 19.53 2.31 -8.21
C VAL A 237 18.19 3.04 -8.28
N ILE A 238 17.91 3.74 -9.38
CA ILE A 238 16.66 4.47 -9.60
C ILE A 238 15.54 3.47 -9.90
N ALA A 239 15.79 2.47 -10.76
CA ALA A 239 14.84 1.39 -11.03
C ALA A 239 14.41 0.68 -9.74
N ARG A 240 15.35 0.32 -8.86
CA ARG A 240 15.01 -0.26 -7.55
C ARG A 240 14.14 0.64 -6.68
N LYS A 241 14.38 1.96 -6.70
CA LYS A 241 13.56 2.93 -5.95
C LYS A 241 12.16 3.09 -6.56
N LEU A 242 12.03 3.03 -7.87
CA LEU A 242 10.74 3.04 -8.57
C LEU A 242 9.95 1.76 -8.26
N HIS A 243 10.61 0.60 -8.24
CA HIS A 243 9.99 -0.67 -7.84
C HIS A 243 9.49 -0.61 -6.38
N GLN A 244 10.27 0.01 -5.47
CA GLN A 244 9.83 0.24 -4.08
C GLN A 244 8.58 1.13 -3.98
N LEU A 245 8.34 2.00 -4.97
CA LEU A 245 7.15 2.84 -5.05
C LEU A 245 5.94 2.13 -5.70
N GLY A 246 6.11 0.88 -6.13
CA GLY A 246 5.07 0.11 -6.81
C GLY A 246 5.02 0.31 -8.32
N ILE A 247 6.02 0.95 -8.92
CA ILE A 247 6.11 1.19 -10.36
C ILE A 247 7.00 0.11 -10.97
N TYR A 248 6.41 -0.82 -11.71
CA TYR A 248 7.10 -1.97 -12.32
C TYR A 248 6.97 -2.00 -13.84
N ARG A 249 6.07 -1.21 -14.43
CA ARG A 249 5.77 -1.20 -15.87
C ARG A 249 6.03 0.15 -16.54
N TYR A 250 6.28 0.12 -17.85
CA TYR A 250 6.39 1.32 -18.67
C TYR A 250 5.09 2.16 -18.65
N ARG A 251 3.92 1.49 -18.64
CA ARG A 251 2.60 2.14 -18.54
C ARG A 251 2.45 3.00 -17.30
N GLU A 252 2.89 2.48 -16.15
CA GLU A 252 2.79 3.16 -14.86
C GLU A 252 3.74 4.36 -14.80
N LEU A 253 4.95 4.20 -15.35
CA LEU A 253 5.91 5.28 -15.42
C LEU A 253 5.47 6.40 -16.39
N ALA A 254 4.82 6.04 -17.50
CA ALA A 254 4.21 6.99 -18.44
C ALA A 254 3.00 7.72 -17.82
N GLY A 255 2.24 7.03 -16.97
CA GLY A 255 1.01 7.50 -16.34
C GLY A 255 1.15 8.07 -14.92
N LEU A 256 2.34 8.50 -14.50
CA LEU A 256 2.59 8.98 -13.13
C LEU A 256 1.61 10.08 -12.70
N THR A 257 0.85 9.80 -11.64
CA THR A 257 -0.06 10.76 -11.00
C THR A 257 0.71 11.78 -10.16
N GLY A 258 0.04 12.87 -9.76
CA GLY A 258 0.66 13.91 -8.92
C GLY A 258 1.25 13.36 -7.61
N ASP A 259 0.50 12.48 -6.96
CA ASP A 259 0.90 11.84 -5.71
C ASP A 259 2.12 10.92 -5.91
N ASP A 260 2.18 10.19 -7.03
CA ASP A 260 3.32 9.31 -7.34
C ASP A 260 4.61 10.11 -7.53
N ARG A 261 4.50 11.29 -8.18
CA ARG A 261 5.63 12.20 -8.38
C ARG A 261 6.14 12.76 -7.06
N GLU A 262 5.25 13.13 -6.14
CA GLU A 262 5.63 13.63 -4.82
C GLU A 262 6.37 12.55 -4.01
N ARG A 263 5.84 11.32 -3.99
CA ARG A 263 6.50 10.18 -3.32
C ARG A 263 7.85 9.86 -3.97
N ALA A 264 7.93 9.90 -5.30
CA ALA A 264 9.19 9.68 -6.03
C ALA A 264 10.23 10.77 -5.74
N GLN A 265 9.80 12.04 -5.62
CA GLN A 265 10.65 13.18 -5.32
C GLN A 265 11.26 13.10 -3.91
N MET A 266 10.59 12.46 -2.95
CA MET A 266 11.15 12.22 -1.61
C MET A 266 12.26 11.15 -1.61
N LEU A 267 12.16 10.13 -2.47
CA LEU A 267 13.11 9.01 -2.52
C LEU A 267 14.29 9.22 -3.48
N ILE A 268 14.07 9.98 -4.56
CA ILE A 268 15.04 10.17 -5.64
C ILE A 268 15.45 11.66 -5.70
N PRO A 269 16.73 11.99 -5.46
CA PRO A 269 17.23 13.36 -5.59
C PRO A 269 17.07 13.88 -7.03
N ASP A 270 16.61 15.13 -7.17
CA ASP A 270 16.36 15.80 -8.45
C ASP A 270 15.42 15.02 -9.40
N PHE A 271 14.48 14.23 -8.87
CA PHE A 271 13.55 13.43 -9.66
C PHE A 271 12.84 14.24 -10.74
N GLU A 272 12.16 15.33 -10.38
CA GLU A 272 11.39 16.17 -11.32
C GLU A 272 12.28 16.75 -12.42
N ARG A 273 13.52 17.14 -12.08
CA ARG A 273 14.48 17.67 -13.04
C ARG A 273 14.93 16.59 -14.02
N ARG A 274 15.18 15.37 -13.55
CA ARG A 274 15.58 14.23 -14.38
C ARG A 274 14.42 13.75 -15.25
N LEU A 275 13.21 13.66 -14.69
CA LEU A 275 11.99 13.29 -15.40
C LEU A 275 11.77 14.17 -16.64
N LYS A 276 11.99 15.50 -16.50
CA LYS A 276 11.89 16.47 -17.59
C LYS A 276 13.10 16.48 -18.53
N ARG A 277 14.32 16.54 -18.00
CA ARG A 277 15.55 16.63 -18.81
C ARG A 277 15.75 15.39 -19.67
N ASP A 278 15.52 14.22 -19.07
CA ASP A 278 15.75 12.93 -19.68
C ASP A 278 14.45 12.35 -20.28
N ARG A 279 13.32 13.07 -20.22
CA ARG A 279 12.03 12.71 -20.87
C ARG A 279 11.57 11.28 -20.57
N TRP A 280 11.61 10.86 -19.31
CA TRP A 280 11.30 9.47 -18.93
C TRP A 280 9.87 9.04 -19.30
N GLN A 281 8.89 9.95 -19.20
CA GLN A 281 7.50 9.63 -19.56
C GLN A 281 7.33 9.35 -21.05
N ASP A 282 7.99 10.14 -21.90
CA ASP A 282 7.93 9.96 -23.35
C ASP A 282 8.63 8.65 -23.75
N GLN A 283 9.82 8.39 -23.21
CA GLN A 283 10.55 7.13 -23.47
C GLN A 283 9.78 5.90 -22.97
N ALA A 284 9.11 6.00 -21.82
CA ALA A 284 8.27 4.91 -21.32
C ALA A 284 7.09 4.61 -22.25
N ARG A 285 6.46 5.64 -22.84
CA ARG A 285 5.40 5.45 -23.84
C ARG A 285 5.93 4.76 -25.10
N ASP A 286 7.08 5.20 -25.59
CA ASP A 286 7.72 4.62 -26.78
C ASP A 286 8.08 3.14 -26.54
N LEU A 287 8.72 2.82 -25.41
CA LEU A 287 9.08 1.44 -25.04
C LEU A 287 7.86 0.55 -24.79
N HIS A 288 6.79 1.12 -24.22
CA HIS A 288 5.53 0.40 -24.07
C HIS A 288 4.93 0.06 -25.44
N PHE A 289 4.91 1.02 -26.35
CA PHE A 289 4.41 0.80 -27.71
C PHE A 289 5.26 -0.24 -28.46
N ASP A 290 6.58 -0.18 -28.33
CA ASP A 290 7.47 -1.15 -28.99
C ASP A 290 7.27 -2.58 -28.46
N LYS A 291 7.04 -2.73 -27.15
CA LYS A 291 6.89 -4.04 -26.49
C LYS A 291 5.48 -4.62 -26.62
N TYR A 292 4.44 -3.80 -26.47
CA TYR A 292 3.05 -4.24 -26.39
C TYR A 292 2.21 -3.86 -27.62
N GLN A 293 2.74 -3.05 -28.54
CA GLN A 293 2.03 -2.53 -29.73
C GLN A 293 0.74 -1.77 -29.39
N GLU A 294 0.67 -1.22 -28.18
CA GLU A 294 -0.48 -0.49 -27.64
C GLU A 294 -0.08 0.96 -27.30
N THR A 295 -0.92 1.91 -27.73
CA THR A 295 -0.74 3.35 -27.48
C THR A 295 -1.39 3.78 -26.16
N LEU A 296 -0.62 4.49 -25.31
CA LEU A 296 -1.02 5.00 -23.99
C LEU A 296 -1.50 6.45 -23.97
#